data_AF-A0A2R6DXZ8-F1
#
_entry.id   AF-A0A2R6DXZ8-F1
#
_cell.length_a   1.000
_cell.length_b   1.000
_cell.length_c   1.000
_cell.angle_alpha   90.00
_cell.angle_beta   90.00
_cell.angle_gamma   90.00
#
_symmetry.space_group_name_H-M   'P 1'
#
loop_
_entity.id
_entity.type
_entity.pdbx_description
1 polymer ?
#
loop_
_entity_poly.entity_id
_entity_poly.type
_entity_poly.pdbx_seq_one_letter_code
_entity_poly.pdbx_strand_id
1 'polypeptide(L)'
;MSGETTDAAAGGDTPEEIMEATYRALCEHGYADLTMRDIADESDKSTAALHYHYDTKEELLLSFLDHLYDAFTEKYAETEGENAVERLVGFVDDILYQSDPEEAEQFH
;
A
#
# COMPACT_ATOMS: atom_id res chain seq x y z
N MET A 1 34.94 -18.51 -30.69
CA MET A 1 34.58 -18.15 -29.30
C MET A 1 34.82 -16.66 -29.12
N SER A 2 34.00 -15.86 -29.81
CA SER A 2 33.98 -14.40 -29.70
C SER A 2 32.78 -14.04 -28.82
N GLY A 3 32.98 -13.12 -27.88
CA GLY A 3 31.91 -12.61 -27.04
C GLY A 3 30.98 -11.68 -27.80
N GLU A 4 29.80 -11.46 -27.24
CA GLU A 4 29.14 -10.17 -27.32
C GLU A 4 28.30 -9.94 -26.06
N THR A 5 28.37 -8.69 -25.64
CA THR A 5 27.96 -8.03 -24.41
C THR A 5 26.44 -7.80 -24.38
N THR A 6 25.87 -7.84 -23.17
CA THR A 6 24.73 -7.04 -22.66
C THR A 6 23.48 -6.86 -23.52
N ASP A 7 22.33 -7.24 -22.96
CA ASP A 7 21.17 -6.35 -22.96
C ASP A 7 20.49 -6.36 -21.59
N ALA A 8 20.38 -5.16 -21.03
CA ALA A 8 19.66 -4.84 -19.82
C ALA A 8 18.28 -4.36 -20.25
N ALA A 9 17.19 -5.00 -19.79
CA ALA A 9 15.87 -4.40 -19.63
C ALA A 9 14.82 -5.45 -19.24
N ALA A 10 14.46 -5.48 -17.95
CA ALA A 10 13.09 -5.66 -17.48
C ALA A 10 13.07 -5.45 -15.95
N GLY A 11 13.51 -4.28 -15.50
CA GLY A 11 13.22 -3.79 -14.14
C GLY A 11 11.74 -3.43 -14.10
N GLY A 12 10.89 -4.43 -13.91
CA GLY A 12 9.50 -4.20 -13.54
C GLY A 12 9.50 -3.84 -12.06
N ASP A 13 9.75 -2.57 -11.74
CA ASP A 13 9.55 -2.08 -10.37
C ASP A 13 8.12 -2.44 -9.97
N THR A 14 8.02 -3.18 -8.88
CA THR A 14 6.80 -3.88 -8.47
C THR A 14 5.72 -2.85 -8.11
N PRO A 15 4.46 -3.05 -8.51
CA PRO A 15 3.33 -2.20 -8.09
C PRO A 15 3.38 -1.84 -6.60
N GLU A 16 3.81 -2.75 -5.74
CA GLU A 16 4.07 -2.55 -4.31
C GLU A 16 4.93 -1.33 -3.96
N GLU A 17 6.02 -1.05 -4.68
CA GLU A 17 6.91 0.09 -4.36
C GLU A 17 6.19 1.42 -4.57
N ILE A 18 5.38 1.51 -5.63
CA ILE A 18 4.54 2.68 -5.89
C ILE A 18 3.46 2.78 -4.81
N MET A 19 2.86 1.67 -4.37
CA MET A 19 1.86 1.67 -3.31
C MET A 19 2.45 2.14 -1.97
N GLU A 20 3.66 1.71 -1.63
CA GLU A 20 4.34 2.14 -0.40
C GLU A 20 4.72 3.62 -0.44
N ALA A 21 5.26 4.10 -1.57
CA ALA A 21 5.54 5.52 -1.78
C ALA A 21 4.27 6.37 -1.67
N THR A 22 3.16 5.87 -2.22
CA THR A 22 1.84 6.53 -2.13
C THR A 22 1.37 6.62 -0.69
N TYR A 23 1.52 5.55 0.09
CA TYR A 23 1.20 5.55 1.51
C TYR A 23 2.01 6.61 2.27
N ARG A 24 3.34 6.63 2.10
CA ARG A 24 4.22 7.59 2.78
C ARG A 24 3.88 9.03 2.42
N ALA A 25 3.78 9.34 1.13
CA ALA A 25 3.44 10.68 0.66
C ALA A 25 2.04 11.12 1.14
N LEU A 26 1.06 10.21 1.15
CA LEU A 26 -0.28 10.50 1.66
C LEU A 26 -0.28 10.76 3.17
N CYS A 27 0.51 10.01 3.95
CA CYS A 27 0.67 10.24 5.39
C CYS A 27 1.34 11.58 5.70
N GLU A 28 2.31 12.00 4.89
CA GLU A 28 3.03 13.27 5.10
C GLU A 28 2.22 14.49 4.66
N HIS A 29 1.63 14.45 3.47
CA HIS A 29 0.99 15.62 2.86
C HIS A 29 -0.53 15.66 3.04
N GLY A 30 -1.16 14.52 3.34
CA GLY A 30 -2.61 14.39 3.31
C GLY A 30 -3.18 14.49 1.89
N TYR A 31 -4.43 14.04 1.71
CA TYR A 31 -5.05 13.91 0.40
C TYR A 31 -5.12 15.21 -0.42
N ALA A 32 -5.44 16.32 0.24
CA ALA A 32 -5.70 17.60 -0.43
C ALA A 32 -4.43 18.16 -1.08
N ASP A 33 -3.31 18.11 -0.36
CA ASP A 33 -2.04 18.70 -0.79
C ASP A 33 -1.14 17.72 -1.53
N LEU A 34 -1.46 16.41 -1.51
CA LEU A 34 -0.73 15.38 -2.25
C LEU A 34 -0.71 15.66 -3.76
N THR A 35 0.45 15.48 -4.38
CA THR A 35 0.65 15.56 -5.83
C THR A 35 1.37 14.32 -6.38
N MET A 36 1.27 14.09 -7.69
CA MET A 36 2.02 13.04 -8.40
C MET A 36 3.54 13.19 -8.25
N ARG A 37 4.02 14.42 -7.97
CA ARG A 37 5.44 14.66 -7.74
C ARG A 37 5.86 14.17 -6.36
N ASP A 38 5.07 14.44 -5.32
CA ASP A 38 5.40 14.00 -3.96
C ASP A 38 5.49 12.47 -3.89
N ILE A 39 4.58 11.77 -4.58
CA ILE A 39 4.62 10.30 -4.70
C ILE A 39 5.88 9.83 -5.46
N ALA A 40 6.26 10.54 -6.53
CA ALA A 40 7.47 10.23 -7.27
C ALA A 40 8.72 10.42 -6.41
N ASP A 41 8.78 11.50 -5.62
CA ASP A 41 9.90 11.82 -4.73
C ASP A 41 10.06 10.77 -3.61
N GLU A 42 8.98 10.08 -3.23
CA GLU A 42 8.96 8.94 -2.29
C GLU A 42 9.26 7.57 -2.95
N SER A 43 9.56 7.54 -4.25
CA SER A 43 9.77 6.32 -5.04
C SER A 43 11.05 6.40 -5.89
N ASP A 44 11.48 5.29 -6.47
CA ASP A 44 12.53 5.28 -7.50
C ASP A 44 12.02 5.70 -8.90
N LYS A 45 10.74 6.07 -9.01
CA LYS A 45 10.08 6.43 -10.27
C LYS A 45 10.07 7.94 -10.50
N SER A 46 10.29 8.33 -11.75
CA SER A 46 10.01 9.71 -12.17
C SER A 46 8.51 9.98 -12.23
N THR A 47 8.10 11.24 -12.07
CA THR A 47 6.70 11.67 -12.24
C THR A 47 6.14 11.31 -13.62
N ALA A 48 6.98 11.34 -14.67
CA ALA A 48 6.57 10.94 -16.02
C ALA A 48 6.32 9.43 -16.12
N ALA A 49 7.07 8.61 -15.38
CA ALA A 49 6.85 7.18 -15.29
C ALA A 49 5.57 6.87 -14.51
N LEU A 50 5.26 7.60 -13.43
CA LEU A 50 3.97 7.47 -12.75
C LEU A 50 2.82 7.83 -13.68
N HIS A 51 2.93 8.92 -14.45
CA HIS A 51 1.93 9.30 -15.44
C HIS A 51 1.75 8.30 -16.59
N TYR A 52 2.75 7.47 -16.87
CA TYR A 52 2.60 6.39 -17.84
C TYR A 52 1.68 5.27 -17.33
N HIS A 53 1.65 5.06 -16.01
CA HIS A 53 0.84 4.03 -15.36
C HIS A 53 -0.51 4.57 -14.86
N TYR A 54 -0.57 5.84 -14.48
CA TYR A 54 -1.72 6.49 -13.86
C TYR A 54 -1.88 7.92 -14.41
N ASP A 55 -2.96 8.21 -15.12
CA ASP A 55 -3.15 9.50 -15.76
C ASP A 55 -3.29 10.63 -14.73
N THR A 56 -3.86 10.32 -13.56
CA THR A 56 -4.19 11.29 -12.51
C THR A 56 -3.80 10.79 -11.11
N LYS A 57 -3.70 11.74 -10.16
CA LYS A 57 -3.53 11.41 -8.74
C LYS A 57 -4.69 10.55 -8.24
N GLU A 58 -5.90 10.87 -8.64
CA GLU A 58 -7.12 10.18 -8.23
C GLU A 58 -7.11 8.73 -8.69
N GLU A 59 -6.68 8.46 -9.92
CA GLU A 59 -6.55 7.09 -10.44
C GLU A 59 -5.51 6.27 -9.67
N LEU A 60 -4.34 6.87 -9.41
CA LEU A 60 -3.30 6.24 -8.60
C LEU A 60 -3.81 5.94 -7.18
N LEU A 61 -4.51 6.90 -6.55
CA LEU A 61 -5.09 6.70 -5.23
C LEU A 61 -6.21 5.66 -5.21
N LEU A 62 -7.00 5.53 -6.27
CA LEU A 62 -7.98 4.44 -6.39
C LEU A 62 -7.28 3.09 -6.45
N SER A 63 -6.24 2.96 -7.29
CA SER A 63 -5.41 1.74 -7.34
C SER A 63 -4.77 1.42 -5.99
N PHE A 64 -4.36 2.45 -5.25
CA PHE A 64 -3.81 2.30 -3.90
C PHE A 64 -4.86 1.83 -2.89
N LEU A 65 -6.08 2.38 -2.95
CA LEU A 65 -7.18 1.94 -2.08
C LEU A 65 -7.59 0.49 -2.39
N ASP A 66 -7.63 0.10 -3.66
CA ASP A 66 -7.88 -1.29 -4.05
C ASP A 66 -6.79 -2.21 -3.51
N HIS A 67 -5.52 -1.82 -3.62
CA HIS A 67 -4.41 -2.56 -3.04
C HIS A 67 -4.53 -2.72 -1.51
N LEU A 68 -4.87 -1.65 -0.79
CA LEU A 68 -5.11 -1.71 0.66
C LEU A 68 -6.29 -2.62 1.01
N TYR A 69 -7.35 -2.58 0.21
CA TYR A 69 -8.52 -3.42 0.40
C TYR A 69 -8.20 -4.90 0.19
N ASP A 70 -7.44 -5.23 -0.85
CA ASP A 70 -7.00 -6.60 -1.12
C ASP A 70 -6.12 -7.12 0.03
N ALA A 71 -5.12 -6.34 0.45
CA ALA A 71 -4.26 -6.71 1.58
C ALA A 71 -5.07 -6.88 2.89
N PHE A 72 -6.05 -6.01 3.14
CA PHE A 72 -6.95 -6.11 4.28
C PHE A 72 -7.78 -7.40 4.21
N THR A 73 -8.42 -7.67 3.09
CA THR A 73 -9.30 -8.85 2.96
C THR A 73 -8.52 -10.15 3.00
N GLU A 74 -7.33 -10.21 2.41
CA GLU A 74 -6.44 -11.37 2.49
C GLU A 74 -6.03 -11.66 3.94
N LYS A 75 -5.64 -10.63 4.70
CA LYS A 75 -5.26 -10.75 6.11
C LYS A 75 -6.34 -11.39 6.98
N TYR A 76 -7.61 -11.13 6.70
CA TYR A 76 -8.75 -11.58 7.51
C TYR A 76 -9.57 -12.71 6.88
N ALA A 77 -9.23 -13.16 5.68
CA ALA A 77 -9.97 -14.20 4.95
C ALA A 77 -10.08 -15.51 5.74
N GLU A 78 -9.09 -15.80 6.58
CA GLU A 78 -8.96 -17.05 7.33
C GLU A 78 -9.23 -16.89 8.83
N THR A 79 -9.97 -15.86 9.25
CA THR A 79 -10.28 -15.64 10.67
C THR A 79 -10.84 -16.92 11.31
N GLU A 80 -10.13 -17.45 12.31
CA GLU A 80 -10.45 -18.72 12.95
C GLU A 80 -11.72 -18.63 13.82
N GLY A 81 -12.48 -19.73 13.92
CA GLY A 81 -13.66 -19.82 14.78
C GLY A 81 -14.56 -20.98 14.42
N GLU A 82 -15.08 -21.68 15.43
CA GLU A 82 -15.89 -22.90 15.27
C GLU A 82 -17.29 -22.59 14.72
N ASN A 83 -17.77 -21.36 14.93
CA ASN A 83 -19.05 -20.87 14.41
C ASN A 83 -18.96 -19.43 13.85
N ALA A 84 -20.05 -18.96 13.22
CA ALA A 84 -20.09 -17.65 12.57
C ALA A 84 -19.94 -16.47 13.55
N VAL A 85 -20.39 -16.63 14.80
CA VAL A 85 -20.26 -15.58 15.83
C VAL A 85 -18.81 -15.50 16.28
N GLU A 86 -18.15 -16.63 16.54
CA GLU A 86 -16.73 -16.66 16.92
C GLU A 86 -15.82 -16.06 15.86
N ARG A 87 -16.03 -16.37 14.58
CA ARG A 87 -15.27 -15.74 13.49
C ARG A 87 -15.51 -14.23 13.40
N LEU A 88 -16.74 -13.78 13.59
CA LEU A 88 -17.05 -12.34 13.57
C LEU A 88 -16.42 -11.61 14.76
N VAL A 89 -16.46 -12.21 15.95
CA VAL A 89 -15.85 -11.64 17.15
C VAL A 89 -14.33 -11.60 17.00
N GLY A 90 -13.69 -12.68 16.56
CA GLY A 90 -12.24 -12.72 16.30
C GLY A 90 -11.80 -11.66 15.30
N PHE A 91 -12.55 -11.50 14.19
CA PHE A 91 -12.28 -10.46 13.19
C PHE A 91 -12.38 -9.04 13.78
N VAL A 92 -13.43 -8.77 14.57
CA VAL A 92 -13.62 -7.47 15.21
C VAL A 92 -12.53 -7.20 16.24
N ASP A 93 -12.16 -8.20 17.04
CA ASP A 93 -11.06 -8.10 18.01
C ASP A 93 -9.75 -7.80 17.28
N ASP A 94 -9.39 -8.55 16.24
CA ASP A 94 -8.14 -8.35 15.51
C ASP A 94 -8.03 -6.96 14.87
N ILE A 95 -9.15 -6.39 14.39
CA ILE A 95 -9.17 -5.03 13.83
C ILE A 95 -9.02 -3.98 14.94
N LEU A 96 -9.72 -4.14 16.06
CA LEU A 96 -9.76 -3.14 17.11
C LEU A 96 -8.48 -3.13 17.97
N TYR A 97 -7.83 -4.28 18.16
CA TYR A 97 -6.61 -4.41 18.97
C TYR A 97 -5.30 -4.20 18.20
N GLN A 98 -5.35 -3.92 16.89
CA GLN A 98 -4.18 -3.51 16.10
C GLN A 98 -3.79 -2.04 16.27
N SER A 99 -4.57 -1.26 17.01
CA SER A 99 -4.17 0.09 17.43
C SER A 99 -3.29 -0.04 18.68
N ASP A 100 -1.98 0.12 18.49
CA ASP A 100 -0.86 0.18 19.45
C ASP A 100 -1.13 -0.17 20.94
N PRO A 101 -0.55 -1.26 21.49
CA PRO A 101 -0.55 -1.50 22.93
C PRO A 101 0.15 -0.37 23.74
N GLU A 102 0.98 0.49 23.13
CA GLU A 102 1.59 1.66 23.80
C GLU A 102 0.64 2.88 23.91
N GLU A 103 -0.42 2.98 23.11
CA GLU A 103 -1.45 4.03 23.28
C GLU A 103 -2.46 3.68 24.40
N ALA A 104 -2.63 2.40 24.70
CA ALA A 104 -3.55 1.93 25.74
C ALA A 104 -3.11 2.32 27.17
N GLU A 105 -1.83 2.63 27.40
CA GLU A 105 -1.32 3.05 28.72
C GLU A 105 -1.54 4.54 29.03
N GLN A 106 -2.05 5.36 28.09
CA GLN A 106 -2.27 6.79 28.31
C GLN A 106 -3.65 7.16 28.87
N PHE A 107 -4.56 6.19 29.02
CA PHE A 107 -5.82 6.38 29.75
C PHE A 107 -5.77 5.71 31.12
N HIS A 108 -5.09 6.38 32.06
CA HIS A 108 -5.15 6.06 33.50
C HIS A 108 -5.43 7.30 34.35
#